data_AF-A0ABD2LVZ3-F1
#
_entry.id   AF-A0ABD2LVZ3-F1
#
_cell.length_a   1.000
_cell.length_b   1.000
_cell.length_c   1.000
_cell.angle_alpha   90.00
_cell.angle_beta   90.00
_cell.angle_gamma   90.00
#
_symmetry.space_group_name_H-M   'P 1'
#
loop_
_entity.id
_entity.type
_entity.pdbx_description
1 polymer ?
#
loop_
_entity_poly.entity_id
_entity_poly.type
_entity_poly.pdbx_seq_one_letter_code
_entity_poly.pdbx_strand_id
1 'polypeptide(L)'
;MYGSVGALSFSSTFLSLLLLAAFCRSDDRTIGGEEPEEKLPYKQYFSEQKYQIPFKTRISEPLKNGQTVHAVGKIKMYPKRVVVNFHQGGSDYDDMPLHLSTRWDEGLFSGNVVFNTYSRRNWSEPEERVSSPFPADGEFDIRIRLLPGKFQVFGNRVEIGTFKQRAPLTGVNHISIVGDLENLRLFHYGGTSFPNPYNAIAKLVPYKRLDVSALPTGNRVNVNLYKRNNKDIALHVSIRYSEGAIVRNAMNAFSWGEEERDGGFPLAKGEIFDLTIVHEPAHFLVILNGKKFCTFKHRLPNYMDIETLEVDGTVELHTVTINEAR
;
A
#
# COMPACT_ATOMS: atom_id res chain seq x y z
N MET A 1 54.10 64.28 13.22
CA MET A 1 53.13 64.62 14.27
C MET A 1 51.86 63.84 14.00
N TYR A 2 51.46 62.98 14.95
CA TYR A 2 50.13 62.40 15.21
C TYR A 2 49.25 62.03 14.00
N GLY A 3 49.12 60.74 13.64
CA GLY A 3 48.01 59.85 14.04
C GLY A 3 46.97 59.81 12.89
N SER A 4 46.31 58.72 12.47
CA SER A 4 45.90 57.48 13.12
C SER A 4 45.78 56.32 12.12
N VAL A 5 46.00 55.11 12.62
CA VAL A 5 45.82 53.83 11.94
C VAL A 5 44.33 53.43 11.96
N GLY A 6 43.81 52.99 10.83
CA GLY A 6 42.52 52.28 10.74
C GLY A 6 42.74 50.94 10.05
N ALA A 7 42.52 49.84 10.76
CA ALA A 7 42.47 48.50 10.18
C ALA A 7 41.32 47.72 10.84
N LEU A 8 40.53 47.10 9.95
CA LEU A 8 39.23 46.50 10.19
C LEU A 8 39.31 45.23 11.06
N SER A 9 38.28 45.08 11.87
CA SER A 9 38.02 43.94 12.75
C SER A 9 37.66 42.66 11.99
N PHE A 10 38.33 41.55 12.32
CA PHE A 10 37.77 40.21 12.23
C PHE A 10 37.72 39.63 13.64
N SER A 11 36.51 39.46 14.17
CA SER A 11 36.25 38.82 15.45
C SER A 11 36.15 37.31 15.25
N SER A 12 37.13 36.55 15.72
CA SER A 12 36.97 35.14 16.06
C SER A 12 36.86 35.03 17.58
N THR A 13 35.68 34.66 18.05
CA THR A 13 35.47 34.27 19.44
C THR A 13 35.02 32.82 19.45
N PHE A 14 35.97 31.96 19.81
CA PHE A 14 35.72 30.68 20.44
C PHE A 14 34.76 30.89 21.63
N LEU A 15 33.64 30.17 21.66
CA LEU A 15 32.90 29.95 22.89
C LEU A 15 32.61 28.46 23.02
N SER A 16 33.39 27.86 23.90
CA SER A 16 33.17 26.59 24.58
C SER A 16 31.76 26.51 25.17
N LEU A 17 31.03 25.43 24.89
CA LEU A 17 29.88 25.02 25.70
C LEU A 17 30.13 23.62 26.27
N LEU A 18 30.06 23.57 27.60
CA LEU A 18 30.28 22.43 28.48
C LEU A 18 29.42 21.21 28.12
N LEU A 19 30.06 20.04 28.04
CA LEU A 19 29.41 18.76 28.33
C LEU A 19 29.15 18.68 29.84
N LEU A 20 27.88 18.63 30.25
CA LEU A 20 27.51 18.06 31.55
C LEU A 20 27.33 16.55 31.38
N ALA A 21 28.34 15.78 31.76
CA ALA A 21 28.21 14.36 32.04
C ALA A 21 27.57 14.21 33.44
N ALA A 22 26.28 13.90 33.48
CA ALA A 22 25.63 13.45 34.71
C ALA A 22 25.99 11.98 34.94
N PHE A 23 26.85 11.72 35.93
CA PHE A 23 27.04 10.40 36.51
C PHE A 23 25.75 9.98 37.23
N CYS A 24 24.99 9.06 36.63
CA CYS A 24 24.03 8.25 37.37
C CYS A 24 24.59 6.84 37.53
N ARG A 25 24.58 6.41 38.79
CA ARG A 25 25.15 5.18 39.32
C ARG A 25 24.41 3.97 38.72
N SER A 26 25.20 2.98 38.31
CA SER A 26 24.76 1.69 37.79
C SER A 26 23.96 0.90 38.83
N ASP A 27 22.70 0.61 38.53
CA ASP A 27 22.03 -0.59 39.06
C ASP A 27 21.97 -1.60 37.92
N ASP A 28 22.81 -2.62 38.08
CA ASP A 28 22.92 -3.80 37.24
C ASP A 28 21.67 -4.69 37.44
N ARG A 29 20.78 -4.68 36.45
CA ARG A 29 19.82 -5.77 36.21
C ARG A 29 19.63 -5.94 34.71
N THR A 30 20.42 -6.85 34.14
CA THR A 30 20.09 -7.55 32.90
C THR A 30 18.74 -8.25 33.05
N ILE A 31 17.71 -7.79 32.32
CA ILE A 31 16.69 -8.66 31.74
C ILE A 31 16.37 -8.09 30.35
N GLY A 32 17.13 -8.55 29.35
CA GLY A 32 16.66 -8.58 27.97
C GLY A 32 15.60 -9.66 27.88
N GLY A 33 14.34 -9.27 28.05
CA GLY A 33 13.21 -10.00 27.55
C GLY A 33 12.68 -9.20 26.37
N GLU A 34 12.83 -9.72 25.16
CA GLU A 34 11.90 -9.34 24.09
C GLU A 34 10.50 -9.63 24.66
N GLU A 35 9.67 -8.59 24.78
CA GLU A 35 8.24 -8.84 24.95
C GLU A 35 7.82 -9.77 23.81
N PRO A 36 7.14 -10.90 24.10
CA PRO A 36 6.67 -11.74 23.03
C PRO A 36 5.79 -10.87 22.13
N GLU A 37 6.05 -10.86 20.82
CA GLU A 37 5.10 -10.35 19.83
C GLU A 37 3.78 -11.11 20.06
N GLU A 38 2.94 -10.57 20.93
CA GLU A 38 1.57 -11.01 21.08
C GLU A 38 0.98 -10.83 19.69
N LYS A 39 0.66 -11.93 19.01
CA LYS A 39 0.09 -11.89 17.66
C LYS A 39 -1.08 -10.93 17.70
N LEU A 40 -0.88 -9.72 17.18
CA LEU A 40 -1.85 -8.64 17.31
C LEU A 40 -3.21 -9.20 16.87
N PRO A 41 -4.27 -9.15 17.69
CA PRO A 41 -5.50 -9.91 17.46
C PRO A 41 -6.12 -9.70 16.08
N TYR A 42 -5.83 -8.57 15.43
CA TYR A 42 -6.33 -8.27 14.09
C TYR A 42 -5.57 -8.95 12.95
N LYS A 43 -4.33 -9.44 13.16
CA LYS A 43 -3.57 -10.18 12.12
C LYS A 43 -4.34 -11.42 11.66
N GLN A 44 -5.23 -11.97 12.49
CA GLN A 44 -6.12 -13.07 12.11
C GLN A 44 -7.01 -12.77 10.88
N TYR A 45 -7.32 -11.50 10.64
CA TYR A 45 -8.14 -11.05 9.50
C TYR A 45 -7.39 -11.10 8.17
N PHE A 46 -6.08 -11.19 8.22
CA PHE A 46 -5.22 -11.39 7.05
C PHE A 46 -4.60 -12.77 7.22
N SER A 47 -5.24 -13.80 6.68
CA SER A 47 -4.56 -15.09 6.52
C SER A 47 -3.28 -14.83 5.72
N GLU A 48 -2.12 -14.92 6.36
CA GLU A 48 -0.84 -14.81 5.68
C GLU A 48 -0.72 -16.04 4.78
N GLN A 49 -1.15 -15.89 3.53
CA GLN A 49 -1.05 -16.94 2.55
C GLN A 49 0.42 -17.04 2.14
N LYS A 50 1.11 -18.09 2.62
CA LYS A 50 2.46 -18.38 2.16
C LYS A 50 2.41 -19.02 0.78
N TYR A 51 2.82 -18.26 -0.23
CA TYR A 51 2.99 -18.80 -1.57
C TYR A 51 4.37 -19.42 -1.71
N GLN A 52 4.44 -20.56 -2.39
CA GLN A 52 5.73 -21.19 -2.71
C GLN A 52 6.50 -20.33 -3.70
N ILE A 53 7.82 -20.21 -3.47
CA ILE A 53 8.76 -19.49 -4.34
C ILE A 53 9.71 -20.53 -4.96
N PRO A 54 10.00 -20.50 -6.27
CA PRO A 54 9.50 -19.56 -7.29
C PRO A 54 7.98 -19.65 -7.48
N PHE A 55 7.31 -18.50 -7.53
CA PHE A 55 5.87 -18.43 -7.70
C PHE A 55 5.54 -18.33 -9.19
N LYS A 56 4.73 -19.25 -9.71
CA LYS A 56 4.13 -19.17 -11.04
C LYS A 56 2.71 -19.72 -10.94
N THR A 57 1.73 -18.92 -11.36
CA THR A 57 0.32 -19.32 -11.32
C THR A 57 -0.35 -19.07 -12.65
N ARG A 58 -1.34 -19.91 -12.97
CA ARG A 58 -2.28 -19.62 -14.05
C ARG A 58 -3.27 -18.57 -13.56
N ILE A 59 -3.60 -17.58 -14.39
CA ILE A 59 -4.74 -16.69 -14.14
C ILE A 59 -6.02 -17.31 -14.69
N SER A 60 -7.14 -17.13 -13.98
CA SER A 60 -8.42 -17.73 -14.33
C SER A 60 -9.14 -16.95 -15.44
N GLU A 61 -8.91 -15.65 -15.53
CA GLU A 61 -9.45 -14.78 -16.57
C GLU A 61 -8.34 -13.99 -17.27
N PRO A 62 -8.54 -13.59 -18.55
CA PRO A 62 -7.65 -12.67 -19.23
C PRO A 62 -7.53 -11.33 -18.49
N LEU A 63 -6.32 -10.77 -18.51
CA LEU A 63 -6.05 -9.45 -17.95
C LEU A 63 -6.79 -8.36 -18.75
N LYS A 64 -7.40 -7.42 -18.03
CA LYS A 64 -8.20 -6.31 -18.58
C LYS A 64 -7.69 -4.96 -18.10
N ASN A 65 -7.86 -3.92 -18.91
CA ASN A 65 -7.59 -2.54 -18.48
C ASN A 65 -8.40 -2.20 -17.22
N GLY A 66 -7.80 -1.42 -16.33
CA GLY A 66 -8.31 -1.07 -15.00
C GLY A 66 -7.92 -2.07 -13.91
N GLN A 67 -7.51 -3.29 -14.24
CA GLN A 67 -7.05 -4.26 -13.25
C GLN A 67 -5.68 -3.88 -12.69
N THR A 68 -5.40 -4.36 -11.48
CA THR A 68 -4.10 -4.24 -10.82
C THR A 68 -3.63 -5.63 -10.41
N VAL A 69 -2.39 -5.98 -10.78
CA VAL A 69 -1.67 -7.12 -10.21
C VAL A 69 -0.90 -6.61 -9.01
N HIS A 70 -1.11 -7.21 -7.83
CA HIS A 70 -0.51 -6.80 -6.57
C HIS A 70 0.17 -7.99 -5.92
N ALA A 71 1.41 -7.81 -5.51
CA ALA A 71 2.15 -8.81 -4.77
C ALA A 71 2.92 -8.16 -3.62
N VAL A 72 2.94 -8.85 -2.48
CA VAL A 72 3.70 -8.42 -1.31
C VAL A 72 4.54 -9.57 -0.77
N GLY A 73 5.85 -9.34 -0.62
CA GLY A 73 6.80 -10.30 -0.08
C GLY A 73 7.86 -9.65 0.81
N LYS A 74 8.78 -10.48 1.29
CA LYS A 74 10.01 -10.03 1.98
C LYS A 74 11.23 -10.37 1.12
N ILE A 75 12.11 -9.40 0.93
CA ILE A 75 13.33 -9.53 0.12
C ILE A 75 14.41 -10.19 0.98
N LYS A 76 15.28 -11.02 0.40
CA LYS A 76 16.41 -11.58 1.13
C LYS A 76 17.39 -10.48 1.56
N MET A 77 18.24 -10.78 2.54
CA MET A 77 19.28 -9.86 3.03
C MET A 77 20.34 -9.49 1.98
N TYR A 78 20.66 -10.41 1.06
CA TYR A 78 21.63 -10.19 -0.03
C TYR A 78 21.00 -10.52 -1.39
N PRO A 79 20.03 -9.73 -1.85
CA PRO A 79 19.32 -10.01 -3.09
C PRO A 79 20.18 -9.64 -4.30
N LYS A 80 20.09 -10.42 -5.37
CA LYS A 80 20.52 -9.98 -6.70
C LYS A 80 19.33 -9.48 -7.47
N ARG A 81 18.28 -10.30 -7.62
CA ARG A 81 17.13 -9.96 -8.48
C ARG A 81 15.81 -10.52 -7.98
N VAL A 82 14.75 -9.76 -8.22
CA VAL A 82 13.35 -10.22 -8.13
C VAL A 82 12.65 -9.85 -9.43
N VAL A 83 11.95 -10.80 -10.04
CA VAL A 83 11.37 -10.65 -11.38
C VAL A 83 9.89 -10.97 -11.36
N VAL A 84 9.09 -10.08 -11.96
CA VAL A 84 7.66 -10.26 -12.24
C VAL A 84 7.48 -10.37 -13.76
N ASN A 85 6.85 -11.45 -14.22
CA ASN A 85 6.59 -11.67 -15.66
C ASN A 85 5.12 -11.97 -15.90
N PHE A 86 4.60 -11.46 -17.01
CA PHE A 86 3.32 -11.90 -17.59
C PHE A 86 3.61 -12.77 -18.80
N HIS A 87 3.18 -14.02 -18.80
CA HIS A 87 3.51 -15.02 -19.84
C HIS A 87 2.30 -15.31 -20.72
N GLN A 88 2.51 -15.37 -22.04
CA GLN A 88 1.54 -15.87 -23.03
C GLN A 88 1.56 -17.40 -23.17
N GLY A 89 1.89 -18.11 -22.09
CA GLY A 89 1.91 -19.56 -22.00
C GLY A 89 2.57 -20.04 -20.69
N GLY A 90 2.74 -21.36 -20.55
CA GLY A 90 3.29 -21.98 -19.34
C GLY A 90 4.81 -22.24 -19.38
N SER A 91 5.42 -22.19 -20.56
CA SER A 91 6.85 -22.39 -20.79
C SER A 91 7.64 -21.13 -20.45
N ASP A 92 8.93 -21.28 -20.16
CA ASP A 92 9.83 -20.15 -19.92
C ASP A 92 10.32 -19.49 -21.22
N TYR A 93 10.01 -20.11 -22.36
CA TYR A 93 10.30 -19.57 -23.70
C TYR A 93 9.11 -18.82 -24.32
N ASP A 94 7.98 -18.77 -23.63
CA ASP A 94 6.79 -18.11 -24.12
C ASP A 94 6.97 -16.58 -24.10
N ASP A 95 6.24 -15.91 -24.99
CA ASP A 95 6.27 -14.45 -25.09
C ASP A 95 5.85 -13.82 -23.74
N MET A 96 6.59 -12.79 -23.32
CA MET A 96 6.35 -12.05 -22.10
C MET A 96 6.04 -10.58 -22.44
N PRO A 97 4.75 -10.21 -22.59
CA PRO A 97 4.36 -8.82 -22.82
C PRO A 97 4.87 -7.86 -21.74
N LEU A 98 5.08 -8.37 -20.52
CA LEU A 98 5.73 -7.68 -19.43
C LEU A 98 6.81 -8.56 -18.81
N HIS A 99 8.04 -8.02 -18.75
CA HIS A 99 9.13 -8.45 -17.89
C HIS A 99 9.56 -7.27 -17.03
N LEU A 100 9.43 -7.41 -15.72
CA LEU A 100 9.83 -6.39 -14.76
C LEU A 100 10.83 -7.00 -13.78
N SER A 101 12.07 -6.51 -13.81
CA SER A 101 13.19 -7.04 -13.02
C SER A 101 13.74 -5.97 -12.09
N THR A 102 13.57 -6.17 -10.78
CA THR A 102 14.31 -5.40 -9.77
C THR A 102 15.69 -6.01 -9.61
N ARG A 103 16.74 -5.20 -9.75
CA ARG A 103 18.15 -5.61 -9.83
C ARG A 103 18.97 -4.80 -8.83
N TRP A 104 19.46 -5.45 -7.78
CA TRP A 104 20.33 -4.84 -6.76
C TRP A 104 21.80 -4.93 -7.12
N ASP A 105 22.14 -5.81 -8.06
CA ASP A 105 23.47 -6.00 -8.64
C ASP A 105 23.82 -4.93 -9.71
N GLU A 106 22.91 -4.01 -10.01
CA GLU A 106 23.07 -2.95 -11.00
C GLU A 106 22.76 -1.57 -10.39
N GLY A 107 23.67 -0.60 -10.47
CA GLY A 107 23.49 0.78 -9.98
C GLY A 107 24.60 1.25 -9.04
N LEU A 108 24.73 2.57 -8.84
CA LEU A 108 25.77 3.19 -7.99
C LEU A 108 25.38 3.30 -6.50
N PHE A 109 24.09 3.48 -6.20
CA PHE A 109 23.60 3.79 -4.85
C PHE A 109 22.33 3.02 -4.47
N SER A 110 21.41 2.88 -5.43
CA SER A 110 20.22 2.05 -5.35
C SER A 110 20.20 1.11 -6.55
N GLY A 111 19.59 -0.07 -6.38
CA GLY A 111 19.31 -0.98 -7.49
C GLY A 111 18.41 -0.32 -8.54
N ASN A 112 18.17 -0.99 -9.66
CA ASN A 112 17.25 -0.53 -10.71
C ASN A 112 16.03 -1.45 -10.82
N VAL A 113 14.88 -0.88 -11.20
CA VAL A 113 13.77 -1.64 -11.76
C VAL A 113 13.83 -1.50 -13.28
N VAL A 114 13.95 -2.62 -13.97
CA VAL A 114 14.05 -2.72 -15.42
C VAL A 114 12.75 -3.25 -15.99
N PHE A 115 12.20 -2.56 -16.98
CA PHE A 115 11.04 -2.97 -17.76
C PHE A 115 11.48 -3.38 -19.16
N ASN A 116 11.00 -4.54 -19.62
CA ASN A 116 11.17 -4.98 -21.00
C ASN A 116 9.98 -5.86 -21.46
N THR A 117 9.97 -6.19 -22.74
CA THR A 117 9.09 -7.17 -23.37
C THR A 117 9.95 -8.21 -24.06
N TYR A 118 9.63 -9.49 -23.86
CA TYR A 118 10.21 -10.60 -24.61
C TYR A 118 9.16 -11.09 -25.60
N SER A 119 9.47 -11.06 -26.90
CA SER A 119 8.53 -11.51 -27.93
C SER A 119 9.27 -12.13 -29.10
N ARG A 120 8.70 -13.19 -29.69
CA ARG A 120 9.31 -13.90 -30.83
C ARG A 120 10.77 -14.25 -30.56
N ARG A 121 11.04 -14.75 -29.36
CA ARG A 121 12.37 -15.15 -28.86
C ARG A 121 13.42 -14.04 -28.77
N ASN A 122 13.00 -12.77 -28.76
CA ASN A 122 13.90 -11.63 -28.66
C ASN A 122 13.43 -10.66 -27.58
N TRP A 123 14.39 -10.09 -26.86
CA TRP A 123 14.15 -8.94 -25.99
C TRP A 123 13.98 -7.69 -26.84
N SER A 124 13.03 -6.83 -26.46
CA SER A 124 12.85 -5.55 -27.13
C SER A 124 13.93 -4.55 -26.71
N GLU A 125 14.23 -3.61 -27.60
CA GLU A 125 15.15 -2.50 -27.36
C GLU A 125 14.39 -1.17 -27.47
N PRO A 126 14.68 -0.16 -26.63
CA PRO A 126 15.62 -0.21 -25.50
C PRO A 126 15.00 -0.84 -24.23
N GLU A 127 15.82 -1.34 -23.30
CA GLU A 127 15.38 -1.55 -21.91
C GLU A 127 14.99 -0.21 -21.26
N GLU A 128 13.84 -0.15 -20.58
CA GLU A 128 13.43 1.01 -19.76
C GLU A 128 13.82 0.78 -18.30
N ARG A 129 14.28 1.82 -17.60
CA ARG A 129 14.87 1.71 -16.26
C ARG A 129 14.44 2.86 -15.36
N VAL A 130 14.21 2.55 -14.08
CA VAL A 130 14.00 3.53 -13.00
C VAL A 130 14.76 3.09 -11.75
N SER A 131 15.04 4.02 -10.83
CA SER A 131 15.64 3.66 -9.54
C SER A 131 14.69 2.73 -8.78
N SER A 132 15.25 1.70 -8.16
CA SER A 132 14.50 0.80 -7.28
C SER A 132 14.15 1.49 -5.96
N PRO A 133 12.87 1.42 -5.51
CA PRO A 133 12.47 1.86 -4.17
C PRO A 133 12.67 0.75 -3.11
N PHE A 134 13.16 -0.42 -3.50
CA PHE A 134 13.17 -1.61 -2.66
C PHE A 134 14.56 -1.80 -2.01
N PRO A 135 14.71 -1.61 -0.69
CA PRO A 135 15.96 -1.93 0.00
C PRO A 135 16.11 -3.46 0.17
N ALA A 136 17.36 -3.91 0.30
CA ALA A 136 17.65 -5.29 0.72
C ALA A 136 17.08 -5.56 2.12
N ASP A 137 16.68 -6.81 2.40
CA ASP A 137 15.93 -7.21 3.62
C ASP A 137 14.61 -6.45 3.85
N GLY A 138 14.16 -5.66 2.86
CA GLY A 138 12.96 -4.86 2.92
C GLY A 138 11.69 -5.59 2.46
N GLU A 139 10.60 -4.84 2.49
CA GLU A 139 9.34 -5.24 1.87
C GLU A 139 9.41 -5.09 0.35
N PHE A 140 8.80 -6.05 -0.36
CA PHE A 140 8.55 -5.97 -1.79
C PHE A 140 7.04 -5.85 -2.02
N ASP A 141 6.48 -4.64 -1.88
CA ASP A 141 5.11 -4.30 -2.31
C ASP A 141 5.17 -3.78 -3.74
N ILE A 142 4.82 -4.63 -4.71
CA ILE A 142 4.77 -4.27 -6.13
C ILE A 142 3.32 -4.28 -6.61
N ARG A 143 2.93 -3.22 -7.32
CA ARG A 143 1.60 -3.10 -7.94
C ARG A 143 1.75 -2.68 -9.39
N ILE A 144 1.12 -3.42 -10.29
CA ILE A 144 1.15 -3.17 -11.74
C ILE A 144 -0.30 -2.95 -12.18
N ARG A 145 -0.65 -1.68 -12.39
CA ARG A 145 -1.97 -1.26 -12.87
C ARG A 145 -1.98 -1.23 -14.39
N LEU A 146 -2.98 -1.91 -14.97
CA LEU A 146 -3.14 -2.07 -16.40
C LEU A 146 -3.97 -0.91 -16.94
N LEU A 147 -3.38 -0.06 -17.76
CA LEU A 147 -4.06 1.07 -18.37
C LEU A 147 -4.04 0.92 -19.90
N PRO A 148 -4.92 1.61 -20.63
CA PRO A 148 -4.90 1.57 -22.09
C PRO A 148 -3.51 1.90 -22.66
N GLY A 149 -2.85 0.89 -23.24
CA GLY A 149 -1.55 1.01 -23.91
C GLY A 149 -0.34 1.19 -22.98
N LYS A 150 -0.49 1.05 -21.66
CA LYS A 150 0.61 1.26 -20.71
C LYS A 150 0.42 0.51 -19.38
N PHE A 151 1.53 0.25 -18.71
CA PHE A 151 1.58 -0.27 -17.35
C PHE A 151 1.98 0.86 -16.41
N GLN A 152 1.18 1.14 -15.39
CA GLN A 152 1.57 2.04 -14.30
C GLN A 152 2.04 1.19 -13.13
N VAL A 153 3.25 1.42 -12.64
CA VAL A 153 3.91 0.58 -11.66
C VAL A 153 4.17 1.35 -10.38
N PHE A 154 3.83 0.72 -9.26
CA PHE A 154 4.06 1.24 -7.92
C PHE A 154 4.96 0.28 -7.15
N GLY A 155 5.94 0.83 -6.45
CA GLY A 155 6.78 0.10 -5.52
C GLY A 155 6.70 0.73 -4.15
N ASN A 156 6.38 -0.07 -3.13
CA ASN A 156 6.11 0.40 -1.77
C ASN A 156 5.08 1.54 -1.76
N ARG A 157 3.97 1.32 -2.49
CA ARG A 157 2.80 2.22 -2.61
C ARG A 157 3.02 3.53 -3.37
N VAL A 158 4.25 3.88 -3.74
CA VAL A 158 4.58 5.07 -4.53
C VAL A 158 4.72 4.70 -6.01
N GLU A 159 4.22 5.55 -6.92
CA GLU A 159 4.45 5.35 -8.36
C GLU A 159 5.94 5.47 -8.67
N ILE A 160 6.50 4.43 -9.29
CA ILE A 160 7.90 4.42 -9.72
C ILE A 160 8.07 4.66 -11.21
N GLY A 161 7.02 4.44 -11.99
CA GLY A 161 7.07 4.67 -13.43
C GLY A 161 5.84 4.18 -14.18
N THR A 162 5.66 4.72 -15.37
CA THR A 162 4.67 4.30 -16.34
C THR A 162 5.37 3.87 -17.62
N PHE A 163 5.16 2.63 -18.05
CA PHE A 163 5.86 2.00 -19.18
C PHE A 163 4.90 1.70 -20.32
N LYS A 164 5.32 1.95 -21.56
CA LYS A 164 4.48 1.70 -22.73
C LYS A 164 4.31 0.18 -22.93
N GLN A 165 3.08 -0.25 -23.17
CA GLN A 165 2.82 -1.62 -23.57
C GLN A 165 3.34 -1.85 -25.00
N ARG A 166 4.30 -2.75 -25.18
CA ARG A 166 4.93 -3.05 -26.49
C ARG A 166 4.37 -4.30 -27.18
N ALA A 167 3.68 -5.15 -26.45
CA ALA A 167 3.02 -6.36 -26.95
C ALA A 167 1.61 -6.52 -26.35
N PRO A 168 0.68 -7.18 -27.06
CA PRO A 168 -0.69 -7.37 -26.58
C PRO A 168 -0.73 -8.22 -25.29
N LEU A 169 -1.67 -7.94 -24.39
CA LEU A 169 -1.95 -8.80 -23.23
C LEU A 169 -2.81 -10.02 -23.59
N THR A 170 -3.39 -10.05 -24.78
CA THR A 170 -4.13 -11.21 -25.29
C THR A 170 -3.27 -12.46 -25.21
N GLY A 171 -3.80 -13.55 -24.66
CA GLY A 171 -3.08 -14.80 -24.50
C GLY A 171 -2.23 -14.89 -23.22
N VAL A 172 -2.06 -13.79 -22.46
CA VAL A 172 -1.46 -13.87 -21.13
C VAL A 172 -2.33 -14.77 -20.25
N ASN A 173 -1.73 -15.84 -19.75
CA ASN A 173 -2.42 -16.86 -18.96
C ASN A 173 -1.62 -17.31 -17.73
N HIS A 174 -0.37 -16.87 -17.56
CA HIS A 174 0.39 -17.07 -16.34
C HIS A 174 1.06 -15.78 -15.87
N ILE A 175 1.21 -15.66 -14.55
CA ILE A 175 2.04 -14.63 -13.91
C ILE A 175 3.06 -15.36 -13.03
N SER A 176 4.31 -14.92 -13.07
CA SER A 176 5.36 -15.43 -12.19
C SER A 176 6.02 -14.33 -11.37
N ILE A 177 6.38 -14.64 -10.13
CA ILE A 177 7.20 -13.82 -9.24
C ILE A 177 8.33 -14.72 -8.73
N VAL A 178 9.55 -14.44 -9.15
CA VAL A 178 10.72 -15.32 -8.93
C VAL A 178 11.94 -14.50 -8.50
N GLY A 179 12.96 -15.20 -7.97
CA GLY A 179 14.21 -14.58 -7.53
C GLY A 179 14.36 -14.53 -6.02
N ASP A 180 15.05 -13.51 -5.53
CA ASP A 180 15.58 -13.40 -4.17
C ASP A 180 14.58 -12.86 -3.14
N LEU A 181 13.44 -13.53 -3.04
CA LEU A 181 12.46 -13.34 -1.97
C LEU A 181 12.67 -14.38 -0.86
N GLU A 182 12.55 -13.95 0.40
CA GLU A 182 12.46 -14.83 1.56
C GLU A 182 11.05 -15.44 1.67
N ASN A 183 10.02 -14.62 1.41
CA ASN A 183 8.64 -15.07 1.34
C ASN A 183 7.81 -14.21 0.38
N LEU A 184 6.68 -14.77 -0.04
CA LEU A 184 5.62 -14.10 -0.78
C LEU A 184 4.34 -14.38 0.02
N ARG A 185 3.73 -13.32 0.55
CA ARG A 185 2.59 -13.42 1.49
C ARG A 185 1.28 -12.90 0.92
N LEU A 186 1.34 -12.18 -0.19
CA LEU A 186 0.18 -11.69 -0.92
C LEU A 186 0.43 -11.83 -2.42
N PHE A 187 -0.54 -12.40 -3.13
CA PHE A 187 -0.68 -12.28 -4.56
C PHE A 187 -2.16 -12.14 -4.89
N HIS A 188 -2.51 -11.04 -5.55
CA HIS A 188 -3.88 -10.77 -6.00
C HIS A 188 -3.85 -10.09 -7.35
N TYR A 189 -4.83 -10.38 -8.20
CA TYR A 189 -5.08 -9.60 -9.40
C TYR A 189 -6.58 -9.40 -9.57
N GLY A 190 -6.98 -8.21 -9.99
CA GLY A 190 -8.40 -7.87 -10.12
C GLY A 190 -8.60 -6.37 -10.11
N GLY A 191 -9.81 -5.94 -9.74
CA GLY A 191 -10.20 -4.54 -9.83
C GLY A 191 -10.64 -4.14 -11.24
N THR A 192 -10.91 -2.85 -11.42
CA THR A 192 -11.36 -2.27 -12.68
C THR A 192 -11.16 -0.75 -12.63
N SER A 193 -11.54 -0.06 -13.70
CA SER A 193 -11.79 1.38 -13.64
C SER A 193 -13.12 1.61 -12.95
N PHE A 194 -13.10 2.03 -11.69
CA PHE A 194 -14.31 2.34 -10.93
C PHE A 194 -14.79 3.76 -11.27
N PRO A 195 -16.11 4.00 -11.37
CA PRO A 195 -16.64 5.35 -11.41
C PRO A 195 -16.36 6.08 -10.09
N ASN A 196 -16.32 7.41 -10.12
CA ASN A 196 -16.24 8.24 -8.92
C ASN A 196 -17.39 9.28 -8.98
N PRO A 197 -18.35 9.27 -8.03
CA PRO A 197 -18.41 8.39 -6.86
C PRO A 197 -18.67 6.92 -7.23
N TYR A 198 -18.12 6.01 -6.43
CA TYR A 198 -18.37 4.57 -6.54
C TYR A 198 -19.47 4.16 -5.57
N ASN A 199 -20.48 3.45 -6.06
CA ASN A 199 -21.58 2.91 -5.25
C ASN A 199 -21.75 1.43 -5.54
N ALA A 200 -21.89 0.61 -4.50
CA ALA A 200 -22.12 -0.82 -4.65
C ALA A 200 -22.92 -1.41 -3.49
N ILE A 201 -23.64 -2.50 -3.79
CA ILE A 201 -24.21 -3.36 -2.76
C ILE A 201 -23.07 -4.19 -2.17
N ALA A 202 -22.65 -3.85 -0.95
CA ALA A 202 -21.58 -4.53 -0.22
C ALA A 202 -22.10 -5.67 0.66
N LYS A 203 -23.28 -5.48 1.30
CA LYS A 203 -23.81 -6.40 2.33
C LYS A 203 -22.75 -6.77 3.38
N LEU A 204 -22.11 -5.76 3.96
CA LEU A 204 -21.07 -5.93 4.97
C LEU A 204 -21.73 -6.29 6.31
N VAL A 205 -22.17 -7.53 6.46
CA VAL A 205 -22.70 -8.09 7.72
C VAL A 205 -21.54 -8.50 8.66
N PRO A 206 -21.78 -8.79 9.95
CA PRO A 206 -20.70 -9.19 10.85
C PRO A 206 -19.91 -10.38 10.33
N TYR A 207 -18.62 -10.40 10.69
CA TYR A 207 -17.60 -11.34 10.24
C TYR A 207 -17.21 -11.22 8.76
N LYS A 208 -17.73 -10.21 8.06
CA LYS A 208 -17.18 -9.79 6.76
C LYS A 208 -16.23 -8.62 6.93
N ARG A 209 -15.40 -8.41 5.91
CA ARG A 209 -14.54 -7.25 5.77
C ARG A 209 -14.64 -6.64 4.39
N LEU A 210 -14.50 -5.33 4.35
CA LEU A 210 -14.33 -4.53 3.14
C LEU A 210 -12.86 -4.19 3.00
N ASP A 211 -12.26 -4.51 1.86
CA ASP A 211 -10.89 -4.12 1.51
C ASP A 211 -10.93 -3.14 0.32
N VAL A 212 -10.37 -1.95 0.52
CA VAL A 212 -10.26 -0.89 -0.49
C VAL A 212 -8.79 -0.55 -0.69
N SER A 213 -8.32 -0.59 -1.94
CA SER A 213 -7.01 -0.08 -2.33
C SER A 213 -7.20 1.10 -3.26
N ALA A 214 -6.57 2.24 -2.95
CA ALA A 214 -6.84 3.47 -3.67
C ALA A 214 -5.68 4.49 -3.64
N LEU A 215 -5.58 5.28 -4.70
CA LEU A 215 -4.66 6.42 -4.81
C LEU A 215 -5.42 7.73 -4.56
N PRO A 216 -5.07 8.54 -3.55
CA PRO A 216 -5.68 9.85 -3.36
C PRO A 216 -5.23 10.82 -4.46
N THR A 217 -6.19 11.45 -5.14
CA THR A 217 -5.93 12.45 -6.20
C THR A 217 -6.14 13.89 -5.73
N GLY A 218 -6.47 14.07 -4.45
CA GLY A 218 -6.67 15.37 -3.83
C GLY A 218 -6.68 15.31 -2.31
N ASN A 219 -7.53 16.12 -1.67
CA ASN A 219 -7.45 16.35 -0.22
C ASN A 219 -8.44 15.54 0.62
N ARG A 220 -9.43 14.88 0.01
CA ARG A 220 -10.48 14.19 0.76
C ARG A 220 -10.93 12.92 0.07
N VAL A 221 -11.02 11.84 0.82
CA VAL A 221 -11.64 10.59 0.41
C VAL A 221 -12.64 10.20 1.48
N ASN A 222 -13.89 9.90 1.11
CA ASN A 222 -14.85 9.38 2.07
C ASN A 222 -15.28 7.97 1.69
N VAL A 223 -15.47 7.14 2.71
CA VAL A 223 -15.98 5.77 2.61
C VAL A 223 -17.20 5.69 3.53
N ASN A 224 -18.37 5.50 2.95
CA ASN A 224 -19.65 5.49 3.66
C ASN A 224 -20.27 4.09 3.61
N LEU A 225 -20.68 3.60 4.77
CA LEU A 225 -21.42 2.36 4.93
C LEU A 225 -22.87 2.69 5.30
N TYR A 226 -23.77 2.59 4.31
CA TYR A 226 -25.18 2.90 4.46
C TYR A 226 -26.00 1.69 4.91
N LYS A 227 -26.99 1.96 5.77
CA LYS A 227 -28.03 1.00 6.13
C LYS A 227 -29.02 0.82 4.97
N ARG A 228 -29.60 -0.38 4.86
CA ARG A 228 -30.53 -0.80 3.79
C ARG A 228 -31.70 0.17 3.54
N ASN A 229 -32.38 0.65 4.59
CA ASN A 229 -33.75 1.17 4.46
C ASN A 229 -33.90 2.69 4.61
N ASN A 230 -32.89 3.41 5.08
CA ASN A 230 -33.13 4.75 5.63
C ASN A 230 -32.03 5.79 5.36
N LYS A 231 -31.12 5.54 4.40
CA LYS A 231 -29.98 6.44 4.05
C LYS A 231 -29.07 6.82 5.23
N ASP A 232 -29.27 6.24 6.40
CA ASP A 232 -28.39 6.41 7.53
C ASP A 232 -27.02 5.82 7.22
N ILE A 233 -25.99 6.47 7.74
CA ILE A 233 -24.60 6.03 7.60
C ILE A 233 -24.17 5.41 8.91
N ALA A 234 -24.00 4.09 8.92
CA ALA A 234 -23.53 3.33 10.08
C ALA A 234 -22.07 3.65 10.40
N LEU A 235 -21.26 3.90 9.37
CA LEU A 235 -19.89 4.34 9.49
C LEU A 235 -19.52 5.23 8.29
N HIS A 236 -19.12 6.45 8.58
CA HIS A 236 -18.43 7.37 7.68
C HIS A 236 -16.96 7.37 8.06
N VAL A 237 -16.07 7.04 7.13
CA VAL A 237 -14.62 7.25 7.28
C VAL A 237 -14.21 8.34 6.30
N SER A 238 -13.69 9.45 6.80
CA SER A 238 -13.26 10.60 6.00
C SER A 238 -11.77 10.83 6.18
N ILE A 239 -10.98 10.46 5.17
CA ILE A 239 -9.55 10.72 5.12
C ILE A 239 -9.37 12.15 4.59
N ARG A 240 -8.95 13.07 5.46
CA ARG A 240 -8.84 14.51 5.16
C ARG A 240 -7.37 14.93 5.20
N TYR A 241 -6.69 14.81 4.07
CA TYR A 241 -5.26 15.14 3.94
C TYR A 241 -4.95 16.61 4.26
N SER A 242 -5.88 17.54 4.00
CA SER A 242 -5.72 18.95 4.35
C SER A 242 -5.76 19.23 5.86
N GLU A 243 -6.44 18.37 6.62
CA GLU A 243 -6.54 18.48 8.07
C GLU A 243 -5.51 17.61 8.79
N GLY A 244 -4.84 16.70 8.07
CA GLY A 244 -4.01 15.66 8.70
C GLY A 244 -4.83 14.80 9.66
N ALA A 245 -6.07 14.47 9.30
CA ALA A 245 -6.99 13.74 10.17
C ALA A 245 -7.80 12.69 9.39
N ILE A 246 -8.11 11.58 10.08
CA ILE A 246 -9.05 10.57 9.61
C ILE A 246 -10.24 10.59 10.55
N VAL A 247 -11.33 11.20 10.09
CA VAL A 247 -12.55 11.40 10.87
C VAL A 247 -13.47 10.20 10.71
N ARG A 248 -14.03 9.71 11.82
CA ARG A 248 -15.10 8.71 11.80
C ARG A 248 -16.35 9.27 12.44
N ASN A 249 -17.51 8.97 11.86
CA ASN A 249 -18.79 9.38 12.40
C ASN A 249 -19.92 8.44 11.93
N ALA A 250 -21.12 8.64 12.46
CA ALA A 250 -22.35 8.03 11.97
C ALA A 250 -23.40 9.13 11.73
N MET A 251 -24.30 8.89 10.78
CA MET A 251 -25.43 9.78 10.49
C MET A 251 -26.73 9.03 10.78
N ASN A 252 -27.57 9.62 11.63
CA ASN A 252 -28.92 9.13 11.96
C ASN A 252 -29.94 10.20 11.59
N ALA A 253 -30.93 9.86 10.77
CA ALA A 253 -31.99 10.79 10.36
C ALA A 253 -31.42 12.13 9.85
N PHE A 254 -30.45 12.06 8.93
CA PHE A 254 -29.75 13.20 8.32
C PHE A 254 -28.93 14.08 9.28
N SER A 255 -28.74 13.65 10.53
CA SER A 255 -27.96 14.37 11.54
C SER A 255 -26.68 13.61 11.86
N TRP A 256 -25.54 14.29 11.77
CA TRP A 256 -24.24 13.76 12.17
C TRP A 256 -24.12 13.68 13.70
N GLY A 257 -23.50 12.61 14.19
CA GLY A 257 -23.11 12.50 15.60
C GLY A 257 -21.79 13.21 15.91
N GLU A 258 -21.18 12.85 17.04
CA GLU A 258 -19.86 13.36 17.45
C GLU A 258 -18.72 12.75 16.61
N GLU A 259 -17.81 13.57 16.10
CA GLU A 259 -16.67 13.07 15.31
C GLU A 259 -15.62 12.37 16.20
N GLU A 260 -15.15 11.20 15.79
CA GLU A 260 -13.95 10.55 16.34
C GLU A 260 -12.73 10.85 15.44
N ARG A 261 -11.65 11.37 16.04
CA ARG A 261 -10.46 11.90 15.33
C ARG A 261 -9.12 11.37 15.86
N ASP A 262 -9.14 10.53 16.88
CA ASP A 262 -7.94 9.91 17.46
C ASP A 262 -7.20 9.00 16.46
N GLY A 263 -5.93 8.69 16.76
CA GLY A 263 -5.09 7.78 15.95
C GLY A 263 -4.08 8.47 15.02
N GLY A 264 -4.15 9.80 14.85
CA GLY A 264 -3.24 10.55 13.99
C GLY A 264 -3.49 10.34 12.49
N PHE A 265 -2.45 10.51 11.66
CA PHE A 265 -2.56 10.45 10.20
C PHE A 265 -1.45 9.59 9.57
N PRO A 266 -1.63 8.26 9.47
CA PRO A 266 -0.60 7.32 9.01
C PRO A 266 -0.55 7.17 7.48
N LEU A 267 -1.03 8.16 6.72
CA LEU A 267 -1.13 8.12 5.26
C LEU A 267 -0.39 9.31 4.64
N ALA A 268 0.08 9.15 3.41
CA ALA A 268 0.75 10.20 2.66
C ALA A 268 0.05 10.47 1.33
N LYS A 269 0.15 11.72 0.85
CA LYS A 269 -0.32 12.07 -0.50
C LYS A 269 0.59 11.42 -1.55
N GLY A 270 0.00 10.97 -2.64
CA GLY A 270 0.74 10.29 -3.72
C GLY A 270 1.09 8.83 -3.44
N GLU A 271 0.71 8.31 -2.27
CA GLU A 271 0.84 6.89 -1.93
C GLU A 271 -0.51 6.18 -2.02
N ILE A 272 -0.49 4.95 -2.54
CA ILE A 272 -1.65 4.06 -2.47
C ILE A 272 -1.87 3.64 -1.01
N PHE A 273 -3.06 3.90 -0.48
CA PHE A 273 -3.46 3.35 0.81
C PHE A 273 -4.31 2.09 0.62
N ASP A 274 -4.17 1.15 1.56
CA ASP A 274 -5.10 0.05 1.74
C ASP A 274 -5.91 0.28 3.01
N LEU A 275 -7.23 0.37 2.86
CA LEU A 275 -8.19 0.47 3.94
C LEU A 275 -8.92 -0.87 4.06
N THR A 276 -8.83 -1.49 5.23
CA THR A 276 -9.67 -2.64 5.59
C THR A 276 -10.63 -2.22 6.70
N ILE A 277 -11.92 -2.45 6.49
CA ILE A 277 -12.95 -2.30 7.51
C ILE A 277 -13.52 -3.69 7.81
N VAL A 278 -13.21 -4.21 8.99
CA VAL A 278 -13.78 -5.46 9.48
C VAL A 278 -15.03 -5.16 10.30
N HIS A 279 -16.13 -5.83 9.98
CA HIS A 279 -17.36 -5.70 10.74
C HIS A 279 -17.40 -6.74 11.86
N GLU A 280 -17.11 -6.33 13.08
CA GLU A 280 -17.26 -7.18 14.27
C GLU A 280 -18.64 -6.97 14.92
N PRO A 281 -19.15 -7.95 15.68
CA PRO A 281 -20.44 -7.82 16.37
C PRO A 281 -20.55 -6.59 17.28
N ALA A 282 -19.44 -6.15 17.89
CA ALA A 282 -19.42 -5.04 18.84
C ALA A 282 -19.04 -3.69 18.21
N HIS A 283 -18.30 -3.68 17.11
CA HIS A 283 -17.73 -2.47 16.50
C HIS A 283 -17.23 -2.74 15.07
N PHE A 284 -16.89 -1.67 14.34
CA PHE A 284 -16.02 -1.80 13.17
C PHE A 284 -14.56 -1.66 13.56
N LEU A 285 -13.71 -2.55 13.08
CA LEU A 285 -12.27 -2.43 13.18
C LEU A 285 -11.73 -1.84 11.88
N VAL A 286 -11.04 -0.70 11.99
CA VAL A 286 -10.43 0.01 10.86
C VAL A 286 -8.93 -0.25 10.85
N ILE A 287 -8.41 -0.69 9.72
CA ILE A 287 -7.01 -1.05 9.51
C ILE A 287 -6.52 -0.29 8.28
N LEU A 288 -5.36 0.37 8.41
CA LEU A 288 -4.73 1.14 7.34
C LEU A 288 -3.35 0.55 7.06
N ASN A 289 -3.07 0.25 5.79
CA ASN A 289 -1.78 -0.28 5.34
C ASN A 289 -1.31 -1.49 6.18
N GLY A 290 -2.24 -2.41 6.52
CA GLY A 290 -1.97 -3.60 7.32
C GLY A 290 -1.77 -3.35 8.83
N LYS A 291 -1.94 -2.13 9.32
CA LYS A 291 -1.83 -1.77 10.74
C LYS A 291 -3.18 -1.35 11.31
N LYS A 292 -3.54 -1.87 12.48
CA LYS A 292 -4.76 -1.42 13.18
C LYS A 292 -4.68 0.09 13.39
N PHE A 293 -5.72 0.79 12.94
CA PHE A 293 -5.84 2.24 13.11
C PHE A 293 -6.73 2.57 14.32
N CYS A 294 -8.00 2.14 14.27
CA CYS A 294 -8.95 2.41 15.35
C CYS A 294 -10.06 1.36 15.39
N THR A 295 -10.92 1.45 16.40
CA THR A 295 -12.22 0.80 16.43
C THR A 295 -13.31 1.87 16.45
N PHE A 296 -14.48 1.59 15.88
CA PHE A 296 -15.64 2.48 15.89
C PHE A 296 -16.86 1.71 16.38
N LYS A 297 -17.37 2.07 17.56
CA LYS A 297 -18.54 1.40 18.16
C LYS A 297 -19.78 1.64 17.33
N HIS A 298 -20.64 0.64 17.21
CA HIS A 298 -21.94 0.78 16.53
C HIS A 298 -22.79 1.83 17.23
N ARG A 299 -23.22 2.87 16.48
CA ARG A 299 -24.05 3.97 17.02
C ARG A 299 -25.52 3.87 16.61
N LEU A 300 -25.82 3.11 15.56
CA LEU A 300 -27.17 2.93 15.05
C LEU A 300 -27.73 1.57 15.50
N PRO A 301 -29.06 1.46 15.73
CA PRO A 301 -29.68 0.18 16.04
C PRO A 301 -29.55 -0.79 14.87
N ASN A 302 -29.69 -2.10 15.11
CA ASN A 302 -29.63 -3.14 14.08
C ASN A 302 -28.33 -3.12 13.25
N TYR A 303 -27.18 -3.37 13.89
CA TYR A 303 -25.87 -3.36 13.23
C TYR A 303 -25.74 -4.33 12.04
N MET A 304 -26.67 -5.29 11.86
CA MET A 304 -26.65 -6.29 10.80
C MET A 304 -27.05 -5.78 9.39
N ASP A 305 -27.62 -4.58 9.25
CA ASP A 305 -28.33 -4.15 8.03
C ASP A 305 -27.54 -3.20 7.11
N ILE A 306 -26.21 -3.28 7.17
CA ILE A 306 -25.32 -2.54 6.28
C ILE A 306 -25.36 -3.16 4.89
N GLU A 307 -25.84 -2.39 3.91
CA GLU A 307 -26.07 -2.91 2.57
C GLU A 307 -25.24 -2.22 1.51
N THR A 308 -25.10 -0.90 1.59
CA THR A 308 -24.53 -0.11 0.50
C THR A 308 -23.21 0.52 0.94
N LEU A 309 -22.21 0.36 0.09
CA LEU A 309 -20.94 1.08 0.15
C LEU A 309 -20.99 2.24 -0.83
N GLU A 310 -20.54 3.40 -0.40
CA GLU A 310 -20.16 4.51 -1.26
C GLU A 310 -18.72 4.89 -0.97
N VAL A 311 -17.95 5.17 -2.03
CA VAL A 311 -16.65 5.81 -1.93
C VAL A 311 -16.64 7.03 -2.84
N ASP A 312 -16.33 8.19 -2.28
CA ASP A 312 -16.34 9.46 -3.00
C ASP A 312 -15.11 10.33 -2.65
N GLY A 313 -15.12 11.55 -3.18
CA GLY A 313 -14.06 12.53 -3.02
C GLY A 313 -13.02 12.43 -4.13
N THR A 314 -11.82 12.94 -3.87
CA THR A 314 -10.72 12.98 -4.84
C THR A 314 -9.86 11.73 -4.69
N VAL A 315 -10.29 10.65 -5.36
CA VAL A 315 -9.68 9.33 -5.25
C VAL A 315 -9.77 8.56 -6.57
N GLU A 316 -8.75 7.76 -6.84
CA GLU A 316 -8.75 6.70 -7.85
C GLU A 316 -8.78 5.33 -7.15
N LEU A 317 -9.87 4.58 -7.32
CA LEU A 317 -9.97 3.24 -6.75
C LEU A 317 -9.22 2.22 -7.63
N HIS A 318 -8.43 1.38 -6.98
CA HIS A 318 -7.71 0.29 -7.64
C HIS A 318 -8.41 -1.05 -7.44
N THR A 319 -8.83 -1.33 -6.21
CA THR A 319 -9.61 -2.54 -5.89
C THR A 319 -10.62 -2.23 -4.79
N VAL A 320 -11.79 -2.86 -4.89
CA VAL A 320 -12.79 -2.90 -3.81
C VAL A 320 -13.29 -4.33 -3.73
N THR A 321 -13.13 -4.98 -2.58
CA THR A 321 -13.55 -6.37 -2.37
C THR A 321 -14.23 -6.54 -1.02
N ILE A 322 -15.18 -7.48 -0.98
CA ILE A 322 -15.78 -7.96 0.26
C ILE A 322 -15.30 -9.38 0.47
N ASN A 323 -14.66 -9.62 1.60
CA ASN A 323 -14.11 -10.92 1.97
C ASN A 323 -14.70 -11.38 3.30
N GLU A 324 -14.59 -12.67 3.56
CA GLU A 324 -14.78 -13.18 4.93
C GLU A 324 -13.61 -12.70 5.80
N ALA A 325 -13.90 -12.45 7.07
CA ALA A 325 -12.93 -12.03 8.07
C ALA A 325 -12.45 -13.21 8.94
N ARG A 326 -12.89 -14.45 8.68
CA ARG A 326 -12.46 -15.65 9.41
C ARG A 326 -12.32 -16.85 8.48
#